data_AF-A0A067MUK8-F1
#
_entry.id   AF-A0A067MUK8-F1
#
_cell.length_a   1.000
_cell.length_b   1.000
_cell.length_c   1.000
_cell.angle_alpha   90.00
_cell.angle_beta   90.00
_cell.angle_gamma   90.00
#
_symmetry.space_group_name_H-M   'P 1'
#
loop_
_entity.id
_entity.type
_entity.pdbx_description
1 polymer ?
#
loop_
_entity_poly.entity_id
_entity_poly.type
_entity_poly.pdbx_seq_one_letter_code
_entity_poly.pdbx_strand_id
1 'polypeptide(L)'
;MIRDVVDKLNRMSIASSASKTISVLGHPIVLPKDTTPADAVATLPPWLQLTTRKDDYFIQVLRALSQREIARKQAPTWGPPAKERANAAQNQDTPSPVENGDLRAYFATELSEDNASHNRYYDIEPYDRTIVSLKSLDHTYLNANWVKEVAGSAWWIAGQAPLPRSAHAFLSLCTSLAPVHQRVRVIVQLTSFIEGRMRKADPYFPTEIGETLRFRPREDLPATVPSIDVTLVDQAAHESAGCVRRTLKLRLTRESSSERRPSSVGSEQSFHVHHLLFSAWPDHGVPLDHEEILNLATLTESLNSSPVRHPNAPPSRPDGLFPPILCHCSAGIGRTGTFIALSSLLRSSGILPSHTYPSPSSSPREGANNAPPFNSPLPSLLGPLPKDIQQDLVAQEVDGLREQRTGMLQRPEQIKFVYSSLAAALIRKASSGPSAASSK
;
A
#
# COMPACT_ATOMS: atom_id res chain seq x y z
N MET A 1 -14.51 18.92 50.13
CA MET A 1 -14.51 17.75 49.22
C MET A 1 -15.13 18.02 47.85
N ILE A 2 -16.44 18.29 47.70
CA ILE A 2 -17.00 18.57 46.34
C ILE A 2 -16.58 19.95 45.80
N ARG A 3 -16.46 20.98 46.65
CA ARG A 3 -15.92 22.29 46.24
C ARG A 3 -14.44 22.24 45.84
N ASP A 4 -13.62 21.42 46.51
CA ASP A 4 -12.21 21.25 46.16
C ASP A 4 -12.01 20.53 44.83
N VAL A 5 -12.91 19.63 44.44
CA VAL A 5 -12.88 18.96 43.13
C VAL A 5 -13.29 19.91 42.01
N VAL A 6 -14.28 20.78 42.25
CA VAL A 6 -14.70 21.81 41.28
C VAL A 6 -13.65 22.91 41.12
N ASP A 7 -12.98 23.32 42.20
CA ASP A 7 -11.86 24.27 42.11
C ASP A 7 -10.60 23.64 41.48
N LYS A 8 -10.40 22.33 41.63
CA LYS A 8 -9.31 21.60 40.94
C LYS A 8 -9.60 21.44 39.44
N LEU A 9 -10.87 21.23 39.06
CA LEU A 9 -11.32 21.23 37.66
C LEU A 9 -11.25 22.64 37.04
N ASN A 10 -11.62 23.69 37.78
CA ASN A 10 -11.51 25.07 37.32
C ASN A 10 -10.06 25.57 37.26
N ARG A 11 -9.16 25.12 38.16
CA ARG A 11 -7.72 25.41 38.09
C ARG A 11 -6.98 24.58 37.02
N MET A 12 -7.51 23.42 36.64
CA MET A 12 -7.05 22.69 35.44
C MET A 12 -7.52 23.33 34.12
N SER A 13 -8.46 24.28 34.19
CA SER A 13 -8.93 25.07 33.03
C SER A 13 -8.16 26.39 32.83
N ILE A 14 -7.14 26.69 33.64
CA ILE A 14 -6.32 27.91 33.51
C ILE A 14 -4.85 27.50 33.27
N ALA A 15 -4.60 26.91 32.10
CA ALA A 15 -3.34 26.93 31.37
C ALA A 15 -3.56 26.46 29.92
N SER A 16 -4.62 26.92 29.26
CA SER A 16 -4.73 26.80 27.80
C SER A 16 -3.78 27.81 27.17
N SER A 17 -2.49 27.48 27.05
CA SER A 17 -1.69 28.09 26.00
C SER A 17 -2.42 27.74 24.70
N ALA A 18 -3.00 28.71 24.00
CA ALA A 18 -3.64 28.45 22.71
C ALA A 18 -2.61 27.71 21.84
N SER A 19 -2.86 26.43 21.56
CA SER A 19 -1.95 25.65 20.72
C SER A 19 -1.85 26.34 19.38
N LYS A 20 -0.64 26.77 19.03
CA LYS A 20 -0.38 27.45 17.75
C LYS A 20 -0.68 26.46 16.63
N THR A 21 -1.28 26.94 15.54
CA THR A 21 -1.61 26.11 14.37
C THR A 21 -1.13 26.78 13.09
N ILE A 22 -0.89 25.96 12.06
CA ILE A 22 -0.87 26.38 10.66
C ILE A 22 -1.94 25.63 9.89
N SER A 23 -2.29 26.10 8.70
CA SER A 23 -3.19 25.38 7.79
C SER A 23 -2.43 24.98 6.52
N VAL A 24 -2.59 23.73 6.12
CA VAL A 24 -2.11 23.20 4.83
C VAL A 24 -3.33 22.75 4.05
N LEU A 25 -3.67 23.44 2.97
CA LEU A 25 -4.86 23.15 2.13
C LEU A 25 -6.18 23.06 2.93
N GLY A 26 -6.31 23.87 3.98
CA GLY A 26 -7.47 23.90 4.85
C GLY A 26 -7.42 22.93 6.03
N HIS A 27 -6.43 22.04 6.11
CA HIS A 27 -6.25 21.14 7.24
C HIS A 27 -5.38 21.78 8.33
N PRO A 28 -5.90 21.90 9.57
CA PRO A 28 -5.14 22.47 10.68
C PRO A 28 -4.06 21.50 11.16
N ILE A 29 -2.86 22.01 11.39
CA ILE A 29 -1.73 21.29 11.98
C ILE A 29 -1.38 21.96 13.30
N VAL A 30 -1.44 21.21 14.39
CA VAL A 30 -1.06 21.66 15.72
C VAL A 30 0.47 21.68 15.82
N LEU A 31 1.03 22.83 16.19
CA LEU A 31 2.47 23.03 16.30
C LEU A 31 3.01 22.60 17.67
N PRO A 32 4.27 22.13 17.74
CA PRO A 32 4.97 21.96 19.00
C PRO A 32 5.03 23.27 19.80
N LYS A 33 5.05 23.18 21.15
CA LYS A 33 4.90 24.32 22.06
C LYS A 33 5.83 25.50 21.75
N ASP A 34 7.08 25.21 21.40
CA ASP A 34 8.13 26.22 21.18
C ASP A 34 8.31 26.61 19.70
N THR A 35 7.42 26.18 18.81
CA THR A 35 7.50 26.46 17.36
C THR A 35 6.52 27.56 16.96
N THR A 36 7.00 28.61 16.28
CA THR A 36 6.12 29.64 15.70
C THR A 36 5.57 29.21 14.33
N PRO A 37 4.43 29.76 13.86
CA PRO A 37 3.93 29.49 12.51
C PRO A 37 4.95 29.78 11.40
N ALA A 38 5.73 30.85 11.54
CA ALA A 38 6.75 31.22 10.56
C ALA A 38 7.89 30.19 10.53
N ASP A 39 8.39 29.79 11.70
CA ASP A 39 9.43 28.77 11.81
C ASP A 39 8.96 27.43 11.26
N ALA A 40 7.73 27.02 11.60
CA ALA A 40 7.12 25.78 11.10
C ALA A 40 7.08 25.76 9.57
N VAL A 41 6.57 26.82 8.93
CA VAL A 41 6.52 26.92 7.46
C VAL A 41 7.92 26.92 6.86
N ALA A 42 8.91 27.56 7.51
CA ALA A 42 10.29 27.59 7.02
C ALA A 42 10.96 26.20 7.01
N THR A 43 10.49 25.24 7.83
CA THR A 43 10.98 23.85 7.80
C THR A 43 10.50 23.05 6.58
N LEU A 44 9.44 23.50 5.92
CA LEU A 44 8.84 22.80 4.78
C LEU A 44 9.63 23.10 3.49
N PRO A 45 9.75 22.15 2.55
CA PRO A 45 10.34 22.42 1.25
C PRO A 45 9.53 23.46 0.47
N PRO A 46 10.15 24.23 -0.46
CA PRO A 46 9.49 25.36 -1.13
C PRO A 46 8.14 25.01 -1.78
N TRP A 47 8.04 23.86 -2.44
CA TRP A 47 6.79 23.41 -3.08
C TRP A 47 5.66 23.14 -2.07
N LEU A 48 5.98 22.65 -0.87
CA LEU A 48 5.01 22.39 0.19
C LEU A 48 4.61 23.68 0.90
N GLN A 49 5.51 24.66 1.01
CA GLN A 49 5.17 25.99 1.52
C GLN A 49 4.07 26.67 0.70
N LEU A 50 4.03 26.45 -0.63
CA LEU A 50 2.99 27.01 -1.50
C LEU A 50 1.57 26.61 -1.05
N THR A 51 1.42 25.40 -0.52
CA THR A 51 0.13 24.86 -0.04
C THR A 51 -0.35 25.43 1.29
N THR A 52 0.48 26.25 1.96
CA THR A 52 0.09 26.98 3.19
C THR A 52 -0.55 28.33 2.90
N ARG A 53 -0.43 28.84 1.65
CA ARG A 53 -0.82 30.21 1.29
C ARG A 53 -1.75 30.31 0.08
N LYS A 54 -1.70 29.36 -0.86
CA LYS A 54 -2.36 29.45 -2.16
C LYS A 54 -3.07 28.15 -2.54
N ASP A 55 -4.39 28.19 -2.62
CA ASP A 55 -5.19 27.06 -3.12
C ASP A 55 -4.99 26.85 -4.64
N ASP A 56 -4.69 27.91 -5.39
CA ASP A 56 -4.48 27.86 -6.85
C ASP A 56 -3.38 26.90 -7.27
N TYR A 57 -2.30 26.80 -6.48
CA TYR A 57 -1.21 25.85 -6.75
C TYR A 57 -1.72 24.41 -6.67
N PHE A 58 -2.49 24.09 -5.64
CA PHE A 58 -3.05 22.74 -5.48
C PHE A 58 -4.09 22.42 -6.56
N ILE A 59 -4.89 23.41 -6.99
CA ILE A 59 -5.80 23.25 -8.13
C ILE A 59 -5.03 22.89 -9.41
N GLN A 60 -3.85 23.48 -9.64
CA GLN A 60 -2.99 23.13 -10.77
C GLN A 60 -2.47 21.69 -10.68
N VAL A 61 -2.04 21.25 -9.48
CA VAL A 61 -1.64 19.86 -9.23
C VAL A 61 -2.80 18.90 -9.55
N LEU A 62 -3.99 19.17 -9.02
CA LEU A 62 -5.17 18.32 -9.28
C LEU A 62 -5.53 18.27 -10.77
N ARG A 63 -5.46 19.40 -11.47
CA ARG A 63 -5.74 19.47 -12.91
C ARG A 63 -4.75 18.61 -13.70
N ALA A 64 -3.46 18.73 -13.42
CA ALA A 64 -2.42 17.95 -14.10
C ALA A 64 -2.59 16.44 -13.86
N LEU A 65 -2.77 16.03 -12.59
CA LEU A 65 -2.99 14.63 -12.24
C LEU A 65 -4.28 14.05 -12.84
N SER A 66 -5.35 14.86 -12.93
CA SER A 66 -6.61 14.47 -13.55
C SER A 66 -6.46 14.27 -15.06
N GLN A 67 -5.82 15.22 -15.75
CA GLN A 67 -5.56 15.13 -17.19
C GLN A 67 -4.73 13.88 -17.55
N ARG A 68 -3.71 13.58 -16.75
CA ARG A 68 -2.88 12.38 -16.94
C ARG A 68 -3.66 11.11 -16.69
N GLU A 69 -4.53 11.08 -15.67
CA GLU A 69 -5.40 9.92 -15.43
C GLU A 69 -6.43 9.71 -16.55
N ILE A 70 -6.96 10.79 -17.13
CA ILE A 70 -7.82 10.71 -18.32
C ILE A 70 -7.03 10.11 -19.50
N ALA A 71 -5.79 10.56 -19.71
CA ALA A 71 -4.92 10.02 -20.76
C ALA A 71 -4.65 8.51 -20.57
N ARG A 72 -4.36 8.04 -19.33
CA ARG A 72 -4.18 6.61 -19.04
C ARG A 72 -5.43 5.79 -19.39
N LYS A 73 -6.61 6.28 -19.01
CA LYS A 73 -7.88 5.61 -19.29
C LYS A 73 -8.23 5.57 -20.77
N GLN A 74 -7.79 6.57 -21.53
CA GLN A 74 -8.02 6.63 -22.97
C GLN A 74 -6.97 5.86 -23.78
N ALA A 75 -5.75 5.68 -23.26
CA ALA A 75 -4.65 5.04 -23.98
C ALA A 75 -4.99 3.65 -24.57
N PRO A 76 -5.75 2.76 -23.89
CA PRO A 76 -6.18 1.49 -24.48
C PRO A 76 -7.05 1.63 -25.74
N THR A 77 -7.74 2.76 -25.90
CA THR A 77 -8.60 3.07 -27.05
C THR A 77 -7.85 3.70 -28.22
N TRP A 78 -6.57 4.04 -28.06
CA TRP A 78 -5.77 4.67 -29.11
C TRP A 78 -5.31 3.60 -30.12
N GLY A 79 -5.78 3.70 -31.37
CA GLY A 79 -5.48 2.80 -32.49
C GLY A 79 -6.65 1.90 -32.94
N PRO A 80 -6.52 1.16 -34.06
CA PRO A 80 -7.64 0.39 -34.63
C PRO A 80 -8.09 -0.77 -33.73
N PRO A 81 -9.38 -1.19 -33.80
CA PRO A 81 -9.95 -2.31 -33.05
C PRO A 81 -9.15 -3.62 -33.21
N ALA A 82 -9.20 -4.50 -32.21
CA ALA A 82 -8.48 -5.78 -32.22
C ALA A 82 -8.77 -6.64 -33.47
N LYS A 83 -10.01 -6.57 -34.01
CA LYS A 83 -10.42 -7.29 -35.23
C LYS A 83 -9.71 -6.81 -36.50
N GLU A 84 -9.37 -5.53 -36.59
CA GLU A 84 -8.69 -4.97 -37.78
C GLU A 84 -7.18 -5.27 -37.78
N ARG A 85 -6.59 -5.53 -36.60
CA ARG A 85 -5.18 -5.92 -36.47
C ARG A 85 -4.90 -7.35 -36.94
N ALA A 86 -5.83 -8.28 -36.73
CA ALA A 86 -5.72 -9.64 -37.26
C ALA A 86 -5.59 -9.65 -38.80
N ASN A 87 -6.22 -8.67 -39.46
CA ASN A 87 -6.11 -8.47 -40.90
C ASN A 87 -4.88 -7.62 -41.30
N ALA A 88 -4.48 -6.64 -40.48
CA ALA A 88 -3.33 -5.78 -40.77
C ALA A 88 -1.96 -6.45 -40.54
N ALA A 89 -1.88 -7.47 -39.68
CA ALA A 89 -0.64 -8.24 -39.44
C ALA A 89 -0.15 -9.01 -40.68
N GLN A 90 -0.93 -9.07 -41.77
CA GLN A 90 -0.53 -9.63 -43.05
C GLN A 90 0.18 -8.63 -43.99
N ASN A 91 0.17 -7.33 -43.71
CA ASN A 91 0.84 -6.32 -44.54
C ASN A 91 1.69 -5.39 -43.66
N GLN A 92 2.98 -5.71 -43.54
CA GLN A 92 3.97 -4.85 -42.88
C GLN A 92 4.56 -3.89 -43.92
N ASP A 93 4.37 -2.57 -43.73
CA ASP A 93 5.34 -1.53 -44.11
C ASP A 93 4.78 -0.13 -43.83
N THR A 94 4.83 0.34 -42.58
CA THR A 94 4.95 1.78 -42.26
C THR A 94 5.45 1.96 -40.81
N PRO A 95 6.49 2.78 -40.54
CA PRO A 95 6.91 3.10 -39.19
C PRO A 95 6.02 4.20 -38.57
N SER A 96 5.46 3.94 -37.39
CA SER A 96 4.63 4.89 -36.63
C SER A 96 5.49 5.78 -35.71
N PRO A 97 5.17 7.07 -35.53
CA PRO A 97 5.86 7.92 -34.56
C PRO A 97 5.58 7.37 -33.15
N VAL A 98 6.62 7.25 -32.31
CA VAL A 98 6.66 6.66 -30.94
C VAL A 98 5.36 5.95 -30.58
N GLU A 99 5.36 4.65 -30.87
CA GLU A 99 4.21 3.85 -31.28
C GLU A 99 3.03 3.94 -30.31
N ASN A 100 1.85 4.39 -30.78
CA ASN A 100 0.58 4.24 -30.04
C ASN A 100 0.33 2.79 -29.55
N GLY A 101 1.00 1.80 -30.15
CA GLY A 101 1.05 0.42 -29.67
C GLY A 101 1.66 0.27 -28.26
N ASP A 102 2.74 0.99 -27.95
CA ASP A 102 3.44 0.94 -26.66
C ASP A 102 2.58 1.49 -25.53
N LEU A 103 1.91 2.63 -25.74
CA LEU A 103 1.00 3.22 -24.74
C LEU A 103 -0.20 2.33 -24.43
N ARG A 104 -0.79 1.71 -25.45
CA ARG A 104 -1.92 0.79 -25.28
C ARG A 104 -1.52 -0.43 -24.47
N ALA A 105 -0.40 -1.08 -24.81
CA ALA A 105 0.08 -2.24 -24.07
C ALA A 105 0.50 -1.88 -22.63
N TYR A 106 1.08 -0.69 -22.44
CA TYR A 106 1.54 -0.24 -21.13
C TYR A 106 0.40 0.06 -20.15
N PHE A 107 -0.73 0.59 -20.62
CA PHE A 107 -1.91 0.87 -19.80
C PHE A 107 -3.03 -0.16 -19.94
N ALA A 108 -2.72 -1.36 -20.45
CA ALA A 108 -3.70 -2.43 -20.63
C ALA A 108 -4.21 -3.01 -19.29
N THR A 109 -5.49 -3.34 -19.29
CA THR A 109 -6.20 -4.10 -18.26
C THR A 109 -7.00 -5.20 -18.97
N GLU A 110 -6.32 -6.23 -19.46
CA GLU A 110 -6.98 -7.34 -20.14
C GLU A 110 -7.60 -8.31 -19.14
N LEU A 111 -8.87 -8.04 -18.78
CA LEU A 111 -9.67 -8.92 -17.96
C LEU A 111 -10.27 -10.04 -18.83
N SER A 112 -9.85 -11.29 -18.62
CA SER A 112 -10.59 -12.43 -19.16
C SER A 112 -11.99 -12.51 -18.52
N GLU A 113 -13.01 -12.96 -19.27
CA GLU A 113 -14.37 -13.13 -18.73
C GLU A 113 -14.38 -13.98 -17.45
N ASP A 114 -13.50 -14.97 -17.35
CA ASP A 114 -13.30 -15.84 -16.19
C ASP A 114 -12.83 -15.09 -14.93
N ASN A 115 -12.06 -14.01 -15.11
CA ASN A 115 -11.48 -13.23 -14.02
C ASN A 115 -12.42 -12.14 -13.49
N ALA A 116 -13.46 -11.75 -14.24
CA ALA A 116 -14.38 -10.69 -13.83
C ALA A 116 -15.05 -10.94 -12.49
N SER A 117 -15.40 -12.20 -12.22
CA SER A 117 -16.04 -12.58 -10.96
C SER A 117 -15.11 -12.50 -9.73
N HIS A 118 -13.81 -12.29 -9.94
CA HIS A 118 -12.80 -12.12 -8.90
C HIS A 118 -12.55 -10.65 -8.55
N ASN A 119 -13.18 -9.71 -9.26
CA ASN A 119 -13.13 -8.28 -8.96
C ASN A 119 -14.29 -7.90 -8.03
N ARG A 120 -13.99 -7.19 -6.94
CA ARG A 120 -15.01 -6.66 -6.02
C ARG A 120 -15.83 -5.55 -6.68
N TYR A 121 -15.19 -4.79 -7.56
CA TYR A 121 -15.78 -3.71 -8.35
C TYR A 121 -15.45 -3.95 -9.81
N TYR A 122 -16.47 -3.94 -10.66
CA TYR A 122 -16.32 -4.25 -12.09
C TYR A 122 -15.49 -3.20 -12.84
N ASP A 123 -15.44 -1.96 -12.32
CA ASP A 123 -14.78 -0.81 -12.94
C ASP A 123 -13.34 -0.58 -12.44
N ILE A 124 -12.84 -1.45 -11.55
CA ILE A 124 -11.49 -1.36 -10.98
C ILE A 124 -10.70 -2.61 -11.33
N GLU A 125 -9.89 -2.53 -12.38
CA GLU A 125 -9.04 -3.61 -12.87
C GLU A 125 -7.55 -3.31 -12.61
N PRO A 126 -6.72 -4.33 -12.32
CA PRO A 126 -5.27 -4.15 -12.23
C PRO A 126 -4.67 -3.96 -13.64
N TYR A 127 -3.58 -3.18 -13.75
CA TYR A 127 -2.79 -3.21 -14.98
C TYR A 127 -2.09 -4.55 -15.15
N ASP A 128 -2.08 -5.07 -16.38
CA ASP A 128 -1.47 -6.38 -16.68
C ASP A 128 0.03 -6.38 -16.38
N ARG A 129 0.71 -5.27 -16.71
CA ARG A 129 2.17 -5.14 -16.57
C ARG A 129 2.69 -5.30 -15.14
N THR A 130 1.86 -4.99 -14.14
CA THR A 130 2.24 -4.99 -12.72
C THR A 130 1.38 -5.94 -11.90
N ILE A 131 0.47 -6.71 -12.52
CA ILE A 131 -0.41 -7.60 -11.78
C ILE A 131 0.39 -8.63 -10.97
N VAL A 132 -0.09 -8.94 -9.77
CA VAL A 132 0.49 -10.02 -8.98
C VAL A 132 -0.01 -11.36 -9.52
N SER A 133 0.89 -12.12 -10.14
CA SER A 133 0.64 -13.49 -10.61
C SER A 133 1.29 -14.51 -9.66
N LEU A 134 0.48 -15.40 -9.09
CA LEU A 134 0.97 -16.51 -8.26
C LEU A 134 1.25 -17.74 -9.13
N LYS A 135 2.47 -17.88 -9.65
CA LYS A 135 2.85 -19.00 -10.54
C LYS A 135 2.73 -20.38 -9.88
N SER A 136 2.93 -20.45 -8.56
CA SER A 136 2.74 -21.66 -7.76
C SER A 136 1.30 -22.14 -7.70
N LEU A 137 0.36 -21.31 -8.15
CA LEU A 137 -1.07 -21.58 -8.26
C LEU A 137 -1.53 -21.45 -9.72
N ASP A 138 -0.74 -21.94 -10.68
CA ASP A 138 -1.08 -21.89 -12.11
C ASP A 138 -1.47 -20.48 -12.59
N HIS A 139 -0.67 -19.48 -12.20
CA HIS A 139 -0.90 -18.08 -12.55
C HIS A 139 -2.27 -17.53 -12.08
N THR A 140 -2.78 -18.03 -10.95
CA THR A 140 -4.07 -17.58 -10.37
C THR A 140 -4.14 -16.05 -10.32
N TYR A 141 -5.20 -15.53 -10.93
CA TYR A 141 -5.53 -14.11 -10.96
C TYR A 141 -5.87 -13.58 -9.55
N LEU A 142 -5.32 -12.41 -9.25
CA LEU A 142 -5.69 -11.61 -8.10
C LEU A 142 -5.74 -10.14 -8.52
N ASN A 143 -6.80 -9.43 -8.15
CA ASN A 143 -6.87 -7.98 -8.35
C ASN A 143 -5.95 -7.25 -7.36
N ALA A 144 -4.66 -7.28 -7.69
CA ALA A 144 -3.58 -6.66 -6.95
C ALA A 144 -2.42 -6.36 -7.91
N ASN A 145 -1.72 -5.26 -7.67
CA ASN A 145 -0.51 -4.90 -8.42
C ASN A 145 0.69 -4.82 -7.49
N TRP A 146 1.85 -5.19 -8.02
CA TRP A 146 3.14 -4.77 -7.49
C TRP A 146 3.26 -3.25 -7.67
N VAL A 147 3.59 -2.57 -6.57
CA VAL A 147 3.74 -1.12 -6.55
C VAL A 147 5.05 -0.79 -5.84
N LYS A 148 5.92 -0.03 -6.49
CA LYS A 148 7.13 0.53 -5.89
C LYS A 148 6.90 2.00 -5.57
N GLU A 149 7.24 2.39 -4.36
CA GLU A 149 7.32 3.80 -3.95
C GLU A 149 8.24 4.57 -4.89
N VAL A 150 7.83 5.77 -5.32
CA VAL A 150 8.63 6.61 -6.22
C VAL A 150 9.77 7.27 -5.44
N ALA A 151 9.45 7.90 -4.31
CA ALA A 151 10.41 8.61 -3.47
C ALA A 151 11.09 7.69 -2.43
N GLY A 152 10.36 6.75 -1.84
CA GLY A 152 10.85 5.88 -0.76
C GLY A 152 11.46 4.55 -1.23
N SER A 153 11.22 4.16 -2.49
CA SER A 153 11.69 2.91 -3.11
C SER A 153 11.17 1.59 -2.50
N ALA A 154 10.38 1.56 -1.42
CA ALA A 154 9.86 0.30 -0.88
C ALA A 154 8.86 -0.41 -1.82
N TRP A 155 8.80 -1.74 -1.73
CA TRP A 155 7.86 -2.56 -2.49
C TRP A 155 6.59 -2.84 -1.70
N TRP A 156 5.47 -2.78 -2.42
CA TRP A 156 4.14 -3.04 -1.91
C TRP A 156 3.41 -3.98 -2.86
N ILE A 157 2.43 -4.69 -2.30
CA ILE A 157 1.33 -5.27 -3.07
C ILE A 157 0.08 -4.47 -2.71
N ALA A 158 -0.45 -3.74 -3.69
CA ALA A 158 -1.68 -2.96 -3.53
C ALA A 158 -2.84 -3.71 -4.20
N GLY A 159 -3.84 -4.11 -3.43
CA GLY A 159 -4.94 -4.92 -3.96
C GLY A 159 -6.28 -4.62 -3.30
N GLN A 160 -7.36 -5.16 -3.87
CA GLN A 160 -8.69 -5.10 -3.25
C GLN A 160 -8.75 -5.94 -1.97
N ALA A 161 -9.75 -5.67 -1.12
CA ALA A 161 -10.09 -6.61 -0.05
C ALA A 161 -10.53 -7.95 -0.65
N PRO A 162 -9.98 -9.09 -0.17
CA PRO A 162 -10.27 -10.39 -0.74
C PRO A 162 -11.77 -10.70 -0.68
N LEU A 163 -12.28 -11.34 -1.73
CA LEU A 163 -13.59 -11.97 -1.76
C LEU A 163 -13.47 -13.39 -1.20
N PRO A 164 -14.57 -14.04 -0.78
CA PRO A 164 -14.51 -15.44 -0.32
C PRO A 164 -13.80 -16.37 -1.32
N ARG A 165 -14.06 -16.20 -2.63
CA ARG A 165 -13.44 -16.98 -3.70
C ARG A 165 -11.97 -16.63 -3.98
N SER A 166 -11.51 -15.44 -3.58
CA SER A 166 -10.13 -14.98 -3.81
C SER A 166 -9.29 -14.98 -2.52
N ALA A 167 -9.86 -15.40 -1.39
CA ALA A 167 -9.19 -15.37 -0.09
C ALA A 167 -7.99 -16.32 -0.03
N HIS A 168 -8.10 -17.52 -0.62
CA HIS A 168 -6.98 -18.46 -0.72
C HIS A 168 -5.81 -17.88 -1.53
N ALA A 169 -6.08 -17.30 -2.70
CA ALA A 169 -5.06 -16.64 -3.51
C ALA A 169 -4.42 -15.44 -2.77
N PHE A 170 -5.23 -14.61 -2.11
CA PHE A 170 -4.75 -13.49 -1.29
C PHE A 170 -3.83 -13.96 -0.14
N LEU A 171 -4.23 -14.99 0.61
CA LEU A 171 -3.44 -15.55 1.71
C LEU A 171 -2.19 -16.27 1.22
N SER A 172 -2.19 -16.79 0.00
CA SER A 172 -1.02 -17.40 -0.63
C SER A 172 0.12 -16.41 -0.86
N LEU A 173 -0.15 -15.09 -0.87
CA LEU A 173 0.91 -14.07 -0.85
C LEU A 173 1.79 -14.16 0.40
N CYS A 174 1.25 -14.68 1.50
CA CYS A 174 1.94 -14.80 2.77
C CYS A 174 2.72 -16.13 2.93
N THR A 175 2.45 -17.13 2.09
CA THR A 175 2.99 -18.49 2.25
C THR A 175 3.75 -18.99 1.03
N SER A 176 3.37 -18.56 -0.18
CA SER A 176 3.78 -19.16 -1.45
C SER A 176 4.46 -18.20 -2.43
N LEU A 177 4.67 -16.93 -2.04
CA LEU A 177 5.54 -16.02 -2.78
C LEU A 177 6.99 -16.51 -2.76
N ALA A 178 7.65 -16.42 -3.92
CA ALA A 178 9.01 -16.89 -4.10
C ALA A 178 9.94 -15.72 -4.49
N PRO A 179 11.16 -15.67 -3.94
CA PRO A 179 11.69 -16.56 -2.91
C PRO A 179 11.00 -16.35 -1.55
N VAL A 180 10.99 -17.37 -0.68
CA VAL A 180 10.21 -17.38 0.58
C VAL A 180 10.51 -16.20 1.52
N HIS A 181 11.71 -15.61 1.43
CA HIS A 181 12.08 -14.43 2.21
C HIS A 181 11.41 -13.13 1.71
N GLN A 182 10.82 -13.14 0.51
CA GLN A 182 10.00 -12.07 -0.06
C GLN A 182 8.48 -12.30 0.13
N ARG A 183 8.07 -13.29 0.93
CA ARG A 183 6.65 -13.44 1.28
C ARG A 183 6.15 -12.24 2.08
N VAL A 184 4.86 -11.97 1.95
CA VAL A 184 4.20 -10.93 2.76
C VAL A 184 4.26 -11.32 4.23
N ARG A 185 4.71 -10.38 5.08
CA ARG A 185 4.74 -10.53 6.54
C ARG A 185 3.85 -9.55 7.26
N VAL A 186 3.49 -8.46 6.60
CA VAL A 186 2.62 -7.42 7.14
C VAL A 186 1.49 -7.18 6.14
N ILE A 187 0.25 -7.26 6.64
CA ILE A 187 -0.96 -6.88 5.92
C ILE A 187 -1.51 -5.61 6.58
N VAL A 188 -1.70 -4.56 5.80
CA VAL A 188 -2.37 -3.32 6.23
C VAL A 188 -3.75 -3.26 5.60
N GLN A 189 -4.78 -3.33 6.44
CA GLN A 189 -6.19 -3.21 6.08
C GLN A 189 -6.70 -1.83 6.50
N LEU A 190 -7.15 -1.03 5.52
CA LEU A 190 -7.57 0.36 5.70
C LEU A 190 -9.10 0.53 5.61
N THR A 191 -9.87 -0.52 5.87
CA THR A 191 -11.33 -0.51 5.80
C THR A 191 -11.90 -1.53 6.76
N SER A 192 -13.03 -1.20 7.38
CA SER A 192 -13.82 -2.19 8.11
C SER A 192 -14.49 -3.16 7.13
N PHE A 193 -15.00 -4.30 7.60
CA PHE A 193 -15.75 -5.21 6.72
C PHE A 193 -17.02 -4.55 6.16
N ILE A 194 -17.66 -3.71 6.97
CA ILE A 194 -18.85 -2.94 6.63
C ILE A 194 -18.61 -1.48 7.02
N GLU A 195 -18.95 -0.56 6.13
CA GLU A 195 -18.93 0.90 6.35
C GLU A 195 -20.27 1.46 5.91
N GLY A 196 -20.95 2.18 6.81
CA GLY A 196 -22.38 2.45 6.69
C GLY A 196 -23.18 1.16 6.44
N ARG A 197 -23.71 1.00 5.22
CA ARG A 197 -24.46 -0.21 4.78
C ARG A 197 -23.74 -1.01 3.69
N MET A 198 -22.53 -0.60 3.34
CA MET A 198 -21.80 -1.17 2.20
C MET A 198 -20.77 -2.17 2.71
N ARG A 199 -20.82 -3.39 2.17
CA ARG A 199 -19.75 -4.38 2.37
C ARG A 199 -18.49 -3.90 1.66
N LYS A 200 -17.42 -3.64 2.41
CA LYS A 200 -16.14 -3.15 1.89
C LYS A 200 -15.09 -4.25 1.83
N ALA A 201 -15.15 -5.21 2.73
CA ALA A 201 -14.23 -6.34 2.80
C ALA A 201 -14.98 -7.58 3.35
N ASP A 202 -14.48 -8.77 3.02
CA ASP A 202 -14.95 -10.02 3.59
C ASP A 202 -13.92 -10.55 4.60
N PRO A 203 -14.34 -11.31 5.64
CA PRO A 203 -13.40 -11.94 6.55
C PRO A 203 -12.48 -12.94 5.82
N TYR A 204 -11.18 -12.87 6.12
CA TYR A 204 -10.16 -13.79 5.61
C TYR A 204 -9.24 -14.31 6.73
N PHE A 205 -9.72 -14.22 7.97
CA PHE A 205 -9.10 -14.71 9.20
C PHE A 205 -10.19 -14.87 10.27
N PRO A 206 -9.98 -15.73 11.29
CA PRO A 206 -10.91 -15.90 12.41
C PRO A 206 -10.99 -14.66 13.30
N THR A 207 -12.12 -14.48 14.00
CA THR A 207 -12.33 -13.32 14.88
C THR A 207 -11.87 -13.57 16.31
N GLU A 208 -11.81 -14.83 16.74
CA GLU A 208 -11.47 -15.20 18.12
C GLU A 208 -10.06 -15.77 18.24
N ILE A 209 -9.36 -15.40 19.32
CA ILE A 209 -8.01 -15.91 19.58
C ILE A 209 -8.08 -17.43 19.80
N GLY A 210 -7.22 -18.18 19.10
CA GLY A 210 -7.16 -19.63 19.11
C GLY A 210 -8.04 -20.31 18.04
N GLU A 211 -9.02 -19.60 17.49
CA GLU A 211 -9.86 -20.12 16.40
C GLU A 211 -9.02 -20.25 15.11
N THR A 212 -9.39 -21.23 14.27
CA THR A 212 -8.76 -21.49 12.97
C THR A 212 -9.81 -21.58 11.88
N LEU A 213 -9.63 -20.82 10.80
CA LEU A 213 -10.42 -20.93 9.58
C LEU A 213 -9.61 -21.57 8.46
N ARG A 214 -10.23 -22.48 7.71
CA ARG A 214 -9.65 -23.12 6.53
C ARG A 214 -10.12 -22.45 5.24
N PHE A 215 -9.16 -21.99 4.44
CA PHE A 215 -9.38 -21.45 3.11
C PHE A 215 -8.92 -22.48 2.07
N ARG A 216 -9.86 -22.98 1.27
CA ARG A 216 -9.59 -23.97 0.22
C ARG A 216 -9.19 -23.29 -1.08
N PRO A 217 -8.33 -23.91 -1.91
CA PRO A 217 -8.11 -23.46 -3.28
C PRO A 217 -9.39 -23.54 -4.10
N ARG A 218 -9.42 -22.85 -5.24
CA ARG A 218 -10.50 -22.99 -6.21
C ARG A 218 -10.53 -24.41 -6.77
N GLU A 219 -11.71 -24.86 -7.17
CA GLU A 219 -11.95 -26.23 -7.67
C GLU A 219 -11.23 -26.53 -9.00
N ASP A 220 -10.94 -25.49 -9.79
CA ASP A 220 -10.22 -25.60 -11.06
C ASP A 220 -8.69 -25.67 -10.90
N LEU A 221 -8.17 -25.43 -9.70
CA LEU A 221 -6.74 -25.58 -9.42
C LEU A 221 -6.36 -27.04 -9.18
N PRO A 222 -5.12 -27.46 -9.49
CA PRO A 222 -4.66 -28.82 -9.25
C PRO A 222 -4.85 -29.25 -7.79
N ALA A 223 -5.31 -30.49 -7.56
CA ALA A 223 -5.50 -31.06 -6.22
C ALA A 223 -4.22 -31.09 -5.35
N THR A 224 -3.05 -30.88 -5.96
CA THR A 224 -1.76 -30.74 -5.26
C THR A 224 -1.63 -29.42 -4.50
N VAL A 225 -2.45 -28.40 -4.84
CA VAL A 225 -2.47 -27.11 -4.16
C VAL A 225 -3.06 -27.28 -2.75
N PRO A 226 -2.31 -26.95 -1.68
CA PRO A 226 -2.80 -27.13 -0.32
C PRO A 226 -3.85 -26.06 0.04
N SER A 227 -4.73 -26.41 0.98
CA SER A 227 -5.53 -25.45 1.72
C SER A 227 -4.65 -24.63 2.67
N ILE A 228 -5.15 -23.46 3.10
CA ILE A 228 -4.49 -22.60 4.08
C ILE A 228 -5.35 -22.53 5.33
N ASP A 229 -4.82 -23.04 6.44
CA ASP A 229 -5.40 -22.86 7.76
C ASP A 229 -4.84 -21.58 8.39
N VAL A 230 -5.72 -20.66 8.76
CA VAL A 230 -5.38 -19.37 9.39
C VAL A 230 -5.87 -19.38 10.83
N THR A 231 -4.94 -19.33 11.77
CA THR A 231 -5.22 -19.23 13.21
C THR A 231 -4.96 -17.80 13.70
N LEU A 232 -5.89 -17.21 14.47
CA LEU A 232 -5.63 -15.96 15.18
C LEU A 232 -4.88 -16.27 16.48
N VAL A 233 -3.66 -15.78 16.62
CA VAL A 233 -2.77 -16.10 17.76
C VAL A 233 -2.78 -15.01 18.82
N ASP A 234 -2.79 -13.76 18.41
CA ASP A 234 -2.72 -12.60 19.29
C ASP A 234 -3.52 -11.43 18.68
N GLN A 235 -4.10 -10.59 19.54
CA GLN A 235 -4.77 -9.36 19.15
C GLN A 235 -4.52 -8.27 20.20
N ALA A 236 -4.11 -7.09 19.75
CA ALA A 236 -3.87 -5.93 20.60
C ALA A 236 -4.33 -4.63 19.93
N ALA A 237 -4.97 -3.74 20.70
CA ALA A 237 -5.25 -2.38 20.25
C ALA A 237 -3.98 -1.51 20.36
N HIS A 238 -3.76 -0.67 19.36
CA HIS A 238 -2.70 0.33 19.30
C HIS A 238 -3.36 1.69 19.13
N GLU A 239 -3.79 2.27 20.25
CA GLU A 239 -4.59 3.51 20.30
C GLU A 239 -3.89 4.67 19.59
N SER A 240 -2.57 4.84 19.81
CA SER A 240 -1.80 5.91 19.16
C SER A 240 -1.73 5.80 17.65
N ALA A 241 -1.95 4.61 17.09
CA ALA A 241 -1.97 4.33 15.66
C ALA A 241 -3.40 4.12 15.12
N GLY A 242 -4.43 4.34 15.94
CA GLY A 242 -5.84 4.12 15.56
C GLY A 242 -6.12 2.73 14.99
N CYS A 243 -5.37 1.70 15.43
CA CYS A 243 -5.36 0.40 14.77
C CYS A 243 -5.47 -0.78 15.74
N VAL A 244 -5.94 -1.92 15.21
CA VAL A 244 -5.90 -3.22 15.87
C VAL A 244 -4.86 -4.08 15.18
N ARG A 245 -3.84 -4.50 15.94
CA ARG A 245 -2.83 -5.45 15.49
C ARG A 245 -3.26 -6.87 15.81
N ARG A 246 -3.15 -7.76 14.83
CA ARG A 246 -3.32 -9.21 14.99
C ARG A 246 -2.06 -9.94 14.58
N THR A 247 -1.79 -11.07 15.23
CA THR A 247 -0.79 -12.04 14.76
C THR A 247 -1.53 -13.26 14.23
N LEU A 248 -1.37 -13.51 12.94
CA LEU A 248 -1.97 -14.64 12.23
C LEU A 248 -0.91 -15.72 12.02
N LYS A 249 -1.26 -16.97 12.31
CA LYS A 249 -0.44 -18.15 11.98
C LYS A 249 -1.10 -18.88 10.83
N LEU A 250 -0.39 -18.97 9.72
CA LEU A 250 -0.82 -19.66 8.51
C LEU A 250 -0.10 -21.01 8.41
N ARG A 251 -0.85 -22.04 8.03
CA ARG A 251 -0.35 -23.40 7.82
C ARG A 251 -0.89 -23.96 6.52
N LEU A 252 -0.03 -24.59 5.73
CA LEU A 252 -0.44 -25.29 4.53
C LEU A 252 -0.90 -26.70 4.90
N THR A 253 -2.15 -27.03 4.55
CA THR A 253 -2.76 -28.34 4.87
C THR A 253 -3.18 -29.04 3.58
N ARG A 254 -2.70 -30.26 3.38
CA ARG A 254 -3.10 -31.12 2.24
C ARG A 254 -4.28 -31.98 2.67
N GLU A 255 -5.32 -32.05 1.83
CA GLU A 255 -6.41 -33.00 2.06
C GLU A 255 -5.92 -34.40 1.71
N SER A 256 -5.72 -35.24 2.74
CA SER A 256 -5.45 -36.67 2.54
C SER A 256 -6.77 -37.40 2.33
N SER A 257 -6.92 -38.10 1.20
CA SER A 257 -8.08 -38.92 0.84
C SER A 257 -8.23 -40.22 1.67
N SER A 258 -7.64 -40.31 2.87
CA SER A 258 -7.89 -41.42 3.80
C SER A 258 -7.53 -41.01 5.23
N GLU A 259 -8.38 -41.40 6.19
CA GLU A 259 -8.20 -41.32 7.65
C GLU A 259 -6.98 -42.14 8.13
N ARG A 260 -5.77 -41.75 7.75
CA ARG A 260 -4.55 -42.29 8.37
C ARG A 260 -4.08 -41.31 9.44
N ARG A 261 -3.87 -41.89 10.62
CA ARG A 261 -3.35 -41.27 11.85
C ARG A 261 -2.29 -40.20 11.57
N PRO A 262 -2.20 -39.14 12.40
CA PRO A 262 -1.16 -38.13 12.27
C PRO A 262 0.20 -38.82 12.48
N SER A 263 0.88 -39.15 11.39
CA SER A 263 2.28 -39.55 11.42
C SER A 263 3.08 -38.34 11.88
N SER A 264 3.64 -38.45 13.07
CA SER A 264 4.63 -37.54 13.62
C SER A 264 5.85 -37.47 12.69
N VAL A 265 6.50 -36.30 12.73
CA VAL A 265 7.83 -36.00 12.16
C VAL A 265 7.86 -35.55 10.69
N GLY A 266 7.27 -34.37 10.46
CA GLY A 266 7.78 -33.36 9.54
C GLY A 266 7.48 -32.02 10.17
N SER A 267 8.45 -31.12 10.33
CA SER A 267 8.19 -29.80 10.91
C SER A 267 7.16 -29.07 10.05
N GLU A 268 5.93 -29.03 10.53
CA GLU A 268 4.80 -28.43 9.83
C GLU A 268 5.09 -26.94 9.66
N GLN A 269 5.49 -26.54 8.45
CA GLN A 269 5.93 -25.18 8.18
C GLN A 269 4.75 -24.23 8.44
N SER A 270 4.94 -23.33 9.40
CA SER A 270 3.97 -22.29 9.72
C SER A 270 4.56 -20.92 9.47
N PHE A 271 3.71 -20.00 9.01
CA PHE A 271 4.08 -18.65 8.63
C PHE A 271 3.35 -17.69 9.57
N HIS A 272 4.09 -16.77 10.18
CA HIS A 272 3.50 -15.73 11.03
C HIS A 272 3.40 -14.42 10.25
N VAL A 273 2.22 -13.80 10.31
CA VAL A 273 1.87 -12.57 9.60
C VAL A 273 1.28 -11.59 10.60
N HIS A 274 1.74 -10.34 10.56
CA HIS A 274 1.11 -9.25 11.28
C HIS A 274 0.01 -8.64 10.43
N HIS A 275 -1.20 -8.57 10.96
CA HIS A 275 -2.32 -7.87 10.34
C HIS A 275 -2.63 -6.59 11.11
N LEU A 276 -2.69 -5.46 10.42
CA LEU A 276 -2.98 -4.15 10.98
C LEU A 276 -4.30 -3.66 10.39
N LEU A 277 -5.35 -3.62 11.20
CA LEU A 277 -6.61 -2.97 10.83
C LEU A 277 -6.60 -1.53 11.31
N PHE A 278 -6.50 -0.57 10.40
CA PHE A 278 -6.67 0.84 10.72
C PHE A 278 -8.15 1.20 10.77
N SER A 279 -8.67 1.37 11.99
CA SER A 279 -10.10 1.62 12.25
C SER A 279 -10.45 3.11 12.30
N ALA A 280 -9.46 3.99 12.35
CA ALA A 280 -9.69 5.43 12.46
C ALA A 280 -9.98 6.14 11.12
N TRP A 281 -10.05 5.41 10.00
CA TRP A 281 -10.48 6.01 8.74
C TRP A 281 -12.01 6.16 8.70
N PRO A 282 -12.56 7.39 8.54
CA PRO A 282 -14.00 7.59 8.50
C PRO A 282 -14.67 7.05 7.23
N ASP A 283 -15.97 6.77 7.31
CA ASP A 283 -16.80 6.37 6.17
C ASP A 283 -16.78 7.43 5.04
N HIS A 284 -16.68 8.71 5.41
CA HIS A 284 -16.58 9.86 4.51
C HIS A 284 -15.33 10.69 4.79
N GLY A 285 -14.56 11.00 3.73
CA GLY A 285 -13.39 11.86 3.82
C GLY A 285 -12.10 11.14 4.22
N VAL A 286 -11.32 11.79 5.07
CA VAL A 286 -9.98 11.40 5.52
C VAL A 286 -9.89 11.51 7.05
N PRO A 287 -8.93 10.82 7.70
CA PRO A 287 -8.72 10.96 9.15
C PRO A 287 -8.55 12.43 9.56
N LEU A 288 -9.07 12.78 10.73
CA LEU A 288 -8.91 14.13 11.30
C LEU A 288 -7.56 14.32 11.99
N ASP A 289 -7.07 13.26 12.62
CA ASP A 289 -5.77 13.23 13.28
C ASP A 289 -4.70 12.66 12.34
N HIS A 290 -3.64 13.44 12.12
CA HIS A 290 -2.49 13.03 11.34
C HIS A 290 -1.65 12.01 12.11
N GLU A 291 -1.62 12.09 13.44
CA GLU A 291 -0.75 11.28 14.29
C GLU A 291 -1.05 9.78 14.16
N GLU A 292 -2.32 9.40 14.09
CA GLU A 292 -2.72 8.00 14.00
C GLU A 292 -2.17 7.34 12.73
N ILE A 293 -2.26 8.00 11.56
CA ILE A 293 -1.76 7.43 10.31
C ILE A 293 -0.22 7.47 10.23
N LEU A 294 0.42 8.47 10.84
CA LEU A 294 1.89 8.54 10.95
C LEU A 294 2.43 7.42 11.86
N ASN A 295 1.75 7.16 12.99
CA ASN A 295 2.07 6.07 13.89
C ASN A 295 1.78 4.70 13.25
N LEU A 296 0.72 4.57 12.47
CA LEU A 296 0.45 3.36 11.66
C LEU A 296 1.59 3.09 10.67
N ALA A 297 2.09 4.11 9.97
CA ALA A 297 3.21 3.96 9.05
C ALA A 297 4.49 3.50 9.77
N THR A 298 4.78 4.09 10.94
CA THR A 298 5.91 3.70 11.80
C THR A 298 5.78 2.26 12.30
N LEU A 299 4.60 1.87 12.78
CA LEU A 299 4.31 0.51 13.26
C LEU A 299 4.43 -0.52 12.13
N THR A 300 3.87 -0.20 10.96
CA THR A 300 3.94 -1.04 9.76
C THR A 300 5.40 -1.34 9.40
N GLU A 301 6.23 -0.30 9.37
CA GLU A 301 7.64 -0.43 9.04
C GLU A 301 8.41 -1.22 10.11
N SER A 302 8.20 -0.92 11.39
CA SER A 302 8.83 -1.66 12.50
C SER A 302 8.57 -3.18 12.43
N LEU A 303 7.33 -3.56 12.14
CA LEU A 303 6.94 -4.97 11.99
C LEU A 303 7.51 -5.57 10.70
N ASN A 304 7.47 -4.83 9.58
CA ASN A 304 8.02 -5.33 8.32
C ASN A 304 9.55 -5.43 8.34
N SER A 305 10.23 -4.63 9.15
CA SER A 305 11.69 -4.66 9.30
C SER A 305 12.17 -5.60 10.40
N SER A 306 11.29 -6.31 11.11
CA SER A 306 11.69 -7.29 12.12
C SER A 306 12.42 -8.52 11.50
N PRO A 307 13.44 -9.10 12.16
CA PRO A 307 14.12 -10.30 11.67
C PRO A 307 13.15 -11.49 11.55
N VAL A 308 13.30 -12.30 10.49
CA VAL A 308 12.52 -13.53 10.36
C VAL A 308 13.07 -14.56 11.33
N ARG A 309 12.32 -14.94 12.37
CA ARG A 309 12.62 -16.14 13.17
C ARG A 309 12.16 -17.39 12.41
N HIS A 310 12.92 -17.82 11.39
CA HIS A 310 12.70 -19.13 10.75
C HIS A 310 13.82 -20.08 11.19
N PRO A 311 13.51 -21.32 11.62
CA PRO A 311 14.53 -22.30 12.02
C PRO A 311 15.54 -22.61 10.91
N ASN A 312 15.14 -22.44 9.64
CA ASN A 312 15.92 -22.77 8.45
C ASN A 312 16.22 -21.54 7.57
N ALA A 313 15.98 -20.31 8.04
CA ALA A 313 16.36 -19.13 7.29
C ALA A 313 17.86 -18.88 7.49
N PRO A 314 18.64 -18.57 6.44
CA PRO A 314 20.02 -18.13 6.62
C PRO A 314 20.05 -16.93 7.59
N PRO A 315 21.06 -16.86 8.48
CA PRO A 315 21.15 -15.85 9.55
C PRO A 315 21.22 -14.40 9.02
N SER A 316 21.61 -14.24 7.76
CA SER A 316 21.62 -12.97 7.05
C SER A 316 20.44 -12.90 6.07
N ARG A 317 19.70 -11.77 6.11
CA ARG A 317 18.91 -11.36 4.94
C ARG A 317 19.85 -11.38 3.74
N PRO A 318 19.48 -11.97 2.59
CA PRO A 318 20.19 -11.66 1.35
C PRO A 318 20.22 -10.13 1.22
N ASP A 319 21.41 -9.57 1.09
CA ASP A 319 21.64 -8.13 1.18
C ASP A 319 20.60 -7.34 0.37
N GLY A 320 19.86 -6.46 1.05
CA GLY A 320 18.99 -5.46 0.42
C GLY A 320 17.59 -5.87 -0.06
N LEU A 321 17.08 -7.07 0.23
CA LEU A 321 15.71 -7.42 -0.19
C LEU A 321 14.71 -7.37 0.99
N PHE A 322 14.08 -6.21 1.17
CA PHE A 322 12.94 -6.06 2.09
C PHE A 322 11.70 -6.75 1.49
N PRO A 323 10.90 -7.48 2.30
CA PRO A 323 9.68 -8.08 1.81
C PRO A 323 8.61 -7.01 1.55
N PRO A 324 7.74 -7.25 0.56
CA PRO A 324 6.64 -6.36 0.26
C PRO A 324 5.63 -6.33 1.39
N ILE A 325 5.02 -5.16 1.57
CA ILE A 325 3.87 -4.98 2.46
C ILE A 325 2.59 -5.11 1.63
N LEU A 326 1.66 -5.94 2.07
CA LEU A 326 0.36 -6.08 1.43
C LEU A 326 -0.59 -5.03 2.00
N CYS A 327 -1.00 -4.06 1.19
CA CYS A 327 -1.92 -3.01 1.61
C CYS A 327 -3.22 -3.10 0.81
N HIS A 328 -4.34 -3.08 1.52
CA HIS A 328 -5.65 -3.05 0.88
C HIS A 328 -6.63 -2.16 1.63
N CYS A 329 -7.60 -1.64 0.88
CA CYS A 329 -8.84 -1.08 1.40
C CYS A 329 -9.98 -1.89 0.80
N SER A 330 -11.06 -1.26 0.34
CA SER A 330 -12.10 -1.98 -0.37
C SER A 330 -11.69 -2.34 -1.80
N ALA A 331 -11.43 -1.33 -2.65
CA ALA A 331 -10.98 -1.51 -4.03
C ALA A 331 -9.44 -1.54 -4.19
N GLY A 332 -8.70 -1.18 -3.14
CA GLY A 332 -7.23 -1.16 -3.18
C GLY A 332 -6.61 0.03 -3.90
N ILE A 333 -7.32 1.16 -4.03
CA ILE A 333 -6.84 2.33 -4.80
C ILE A 333 -6.84 3.64 -4.00
N GLY A 334 -7.95 3.99 -3.33
CA GLY A 334 -8.10 5.27 -2.62
C GLY A 334 -7.24 5.33 -1.36
N ARG A 335 -7.75 4.76 -0.25
CA ARG A 335 -7.03 4.72 1.04
C ARG A 335 -5.66 4.02 0.94
N THR A 336 -5.60 2.94 0.16
CA THR A 336 -4.35 2.22 -0.15
C THR A 336 -3.32 3.12 -0.79
N GLY A 337 -3.68 3.87 -1.83
CA GLY A 337 -2.77 4.83 -2.46
C GLY A 337 -2.35 5.94 -1.53
N THR A 338 -3.26 6.46 -0.70
CA THR A 338 -2.93 7.50 0.28
C THR A 338 -1.89 7.02 1.29
N PHE A 339 -2.08 5.81 1.82
CA PHE A 339 -1.15 5.25 2.82
C PHE A 339 0.22 4.96 2.20
N ILE A 340 0.27 4.33 1.02
CA ILE A 340 1.53 4.04 0.32
C ILE A 340 2.26 5.34 -0.05
N ALA A 341 1.56 6.35 -0.58
CA ALA A 341 2.17 7.64 -0.91
C ALA A 341 2.77 8.32 0.31
N LEU A 342 2.02 8.35 1.43
CA LEU A 342 2.52 8.91 2.68
C LEU A 342 3.74 8.14 3.19
N SER A 343 3.70 6.81 3.21
CA SER A 343 4.85 5.98 3.61
C SER A 343 6.10 6.26 2.76
N SER A 344 5.94 6.37 1.43
CA SER A 344 7.03 6.73 0.51
C SER A 344 7.68 8.06 0.89
N LEU A 345 6.86 9.09 1.10
CA LEU A 345 7.32 10.44 1.38
C LEU A 345 7.99 10.54 2.75
N LEU A 346 7.43 9.86 3.77
CA LEU A 346 8.05 9.76 5.10
C LEU A 346 9.42 9.08 5.03
N ARG A 347 9.56 8.05 4.20
CA ARG A 347 10.82 7.33 3.98
C ARG A 347 11.85 8.20 3.26
N SER A 348 11.45 8.87 2.17
CA SER A 348 12.32 9.79 1.44
C SER A 348 12.78 10.97 2.31
N SER A 349 11.95 11.36 3.28
CA SER A 349 12.24 12.43 4.25
C SER A 349 13.05 11.93 5.46
N GLY A 350 13.45 10.65 5.49
CA GLY A 350 14.20 10.03 6.60
C GLY A 350 13.45 10.00 7.93
N ILE A 351 12.13 9.89 7.90
CA ILE A 351 11.27 9.62 9.07
C ILE A 351 11.09 8.11 9.22
N LEU A 352 10.88 7.41 8.10
CA LEU A 352 10.94 5.94 8.05
C LEU A 352 12.33 5.46 7.55
N PRO A 353 12.81 4.30 8.01
CA PRO A 353 14.04 3.67 7.52
C PRO A 353 14.11 3.53 6.00
N SER A 354 15.24 3.86 5.37
CA SER A 354 15.41 3.70 3.93
C SER A 354 15.41 2.22 3.49
N HIS A 355 14.81 1.94 2.33
CA HIS A 355 14.88 0.63 1.70
C HIS A 355 15.81 0.70 0.50
N THR A 356 16.89 -0.07 0.52
CA THR A 356 17.85 -0.14 -0.58
C THR A 356 17.78 -1.52 -1.19
N TYR A 357 17.51 -1.58 -2.49
CA TYR A 357 17.49 -2.83 -3.24
C TYR A 357 18.71 -2.90 -4.16
N PRO A 358 19.33 -4.09 -4.35
CA PRO A 358 20.40 -4.25 -5.31
C PRO A 358 19.92 -3.84 -6.71
N SER A 359 20.80 -3.21 -7.48
CA SER A 359 20.52 -2.90 -8.89
C SER A 359 20.23 -4.19 -9.66
N PRO A 360 19.32 -4.19 -10.65
CA PRO A 360 19.10 -5.36 -11.48
C PRO A 360 20.43 -5.76 -12.11
N SER A 361 20.93 -6.97 -11.83
CA SER A 361 22.08 -7.50 -12.56
C SER A 361 21.70 -7.60 -14.04
N SER A 362 22.61 -7.27 -14.95
CA SER A 362 22.44 -7.33 -16.42
C SER A 362 22.09 -8.72 -16.97
N SER A 363 22.15 -9.76 -16.14
CA SER A 363 21.60 -11.08 -16.43
C SER A 363 20.24 -11.26 -15.72
N PRO A 364 19.12 -11.45 -16.44
CA PRO A 364 17.92 -12.01 -15.80
C PRO A 364 18.33 -13.34 -15.19
N ARG A 365 18.27 -13.47 -13.86
CA ARG A 365 18.38 -14.78 -13.23
C ARG A 365 17.17 -15.58 -13.68
N GLU A 366 17.34 -16.42 -14.70
CA GLU A 366 16.36 -17.42 -15.10
C GLU A 366 15.90 -18.17 -13.84
N GLY A 367 14.64 -17.95 -13.44
CA GLY A 367 14.03 -18.58 -12.26
C GLY A 367 13.55 -17.66 -11.14
N ALA A 368 13.86 -16.36 -11.12
CA ALA A 368 13.35 -15.42 -10.10
C ALA A 368 11.94 -14.87 -10.46
N ASN A 369 10.97 -15.77 -10.58
CA ASN A 369 9.76 -15.58 -11.38
C ASN A 369 8.50 -15.12 -10.61
N ASN A 370 8.60 -14.81 -9.30
CA ASN A 370 7.57 -14.21 -8.44
C ASN A 370 8.09 -12.94 -7.73
N ALA A 371 9.21 -12.40 -8.19
CA ALA A 371 9.83 -11.20 -7.64
C ALA A 371 9.14 -9.94 -8.19
N PRO A 372 9.24 -8.80 -7.48
CA PRO A 372 8.80 -7.53 -8.03
C PRO A 372 9.44 -7.27 -9.41
N PRO A 373 8.77 -6.57 -10.34
CA PRO A 373 9.36 -6.23 -11.63
C PRO A 373 10.60 -5.35 -11.38
N PHE A 374 11.80 -5.94 -11.43
CA PHE A 374 13.05 -5.30 -11.00
C PHE A 374 13.38 -4.00 -11.78
N ASN A 375 12.78 -3.81 -12.96
CA ASN A 375 12.90 -2.61 -13.79
C ASN A 375 11.81 -1.54 -13.49
N SER A 376 11.11 -1.60 -12.35
CA SER A 376 10.05 -0.65 -11.95
C SER A 376 10.52 0.40 -10.91
N PRO A 377 9.91 1.61 -10.87
CA PRO A 377 8.97 2.13 -11.84
C PRO A 377 9.65 2.35 -13.19
N LEU A 378 8.99 1.90 -14.26
CA LEU A 378 9.37 2.29 -15.60
C LEU A 378 9.12 3.80 -15.74
N PRO A 379 9.91 4.52 -16.57
CA PRO A 379 9.63 5.92 -16.88
C PRO A 379 8.20 6.08 -17.37
N SER A 380 7.49 7.11 -16.91
CA SER A 380 6.14 7.38 -17.40
C SER A 380 6.18 7.66 -18.90
N LEU A 381 5.39 6.90 -19.67
CA LEU A 381 5.23 7.11 -21.11
C LEU A 381 4.47 8.41 -21.43
N LEU A 382 3.86 9.05 -20.44
CA LEU A 382 3.23 10.37 -20.56
C LEU A 382 4.21 11.53 -20.33
N GLY A 383 5.51 11.25 -20.21
CA GLY A 383 6.54 12.23 -19.91
C GLY A 383 6.48 12.77 -18.47
N PRO A 384 7.36 13.75 -18.14
CA PRO A 384 7.40 14.34 -16.81
C PRO A 384 6.16 15.18 -16.50
N LEU A 385 5.92 15.43 -15.22
CA LEU A 385 4.93 16.41 -14.78
C LEU A 385 5.26 17.82 -15.30
N PRO A 386 4.26 18.71 -15.46
CA PRO A 386 4.48 20.10 -15.85
C PRO A 386 5.53 20.80 -14.98
N LYS A 387 6.38 21.64 -15.58
CA LYS A 387 7.54 22.28 -14.92
C LYS A 387 7.18 22.95 -13.58
N ASP A 388 6.01 23.57 -13.50
CA ASP A 388 5.54 24.32 -12.33
C ASP A 388 5.27 23.42 -11.11
N ILE A 389 4.98 22.13 -11.33
CA ILE A 389 4.74 21.14 -10.27
C ILE A 389 5.77 19.99 -10.30
N GLN A 390 6.78 20.08 -11.16
CA GLN A 390 7.72 18.99 -11.39
C GLN A 390 8.57 18.67 -10.16
N GLN A 391 8.76 19.64 -9.26
CA GLN A 391 9.50 19.47 -7.99
C GLN A 391 8.60 19.01 -6.84
N ASP A 392 7.29 18.88 -7.06
CA ASP A 392 6.34 18.47 -6.05
C ASP A 392 6.42 16.95 -5.83
N LEU A 393 6.98 16.54 -4.70
CA LEU A 393 7.16 15.12 -4.40
C LEU A 393 5.84 14.39 -4.19
N VAL A 394 4.80 15.07 -3.69
CA VAL A 394 3.47 14.45 -3.55
C VAL A 394 2.88 14.21 -4.92
N ALA A 395 2.93 15.20 -5.82
CA ALA A 395 2.44 15.04 -7.19
C ALA A 395 3.18 13.92 -7.94
N GLN A 396 4.52 13.87 -7.82
CA GLN A 396 5.34 12.81 -8.41
C GLN A 396 4.98 11.43 -7.88
N GLU A 397 4.80 11.30 -6.55
CA GLU A 397 4.41 10.04 -5.94
C GLU A 397 3.03 9.58 -6.42
N VAL A 398 2.02 10.47 -6.39
CA VAL A 398 0.68 10.14 -6.86
C VAL A 398 0.69 9.72 -8.33
N ASP A 399 1.41 10.45 -9.17
CA ASP A 399 1.52 10.14 -10.58
C ASP A 399 2.18 8.77 -10.81
N GLY A 400 3.33 8.51 -10.18
CA GLY A 400 4.05 7.24 -10.33
C GLY A 400 3.35 6.04 -9.69
N LEU A 401 2.52 6.23 -8.66
CA LEU A 401 1.63 5.18 -8.16
C LEU A 401 0.52 4.88 -9.18
N ARG A 402 -0.06 5.90 -9.83
CA ARG A 402 -1.09 5.74 -10.88
C ARG A 402 -0.55 5.14 -12.17
N GLU A 403 0.75 5.22 -12.41
CA GLU A 403 1.39 4.45 -13.46
C GLU A 403 1.31 2.94 -13.17
N GLN A 404 1.42 2.52 -11.90
CA GLN A 404 1.58 1.11 -11.48
C GLN A 404 0.28 0.43 -11.08
N ARG A 405 -0.72 1.19 -10.61
CA ARG A 405 -2.08 0.73 -10.32
C ARG A 405 -3.08 1.84 -10.62
N THR A 406 -4.12 1.53 -11.38
CA THR A 406 -5.14 2.51 -11.81
C THR A 406 -5.78 3.24 -10.63
N GLY A 407 -6.06 4.55 -10.77
CA GLY A 407 -6.93 5.27 -9.84
C GLY A 407 -6.42 5.45 -8.41
N MET A 408 -5.12 5.26 -8.15
CA MET A 408 -4.50 5.47 -6.84
C MET A 408 -4.75 6.91 -6.33
N LEU A 409 -5.12 7.06 -5.05
CA LEU A 409 -5.59 8.33 -4.46
C LEU A 409 -6.73 8.96 -5.27
N GLN A 410 -7.86 8.23 -5.33
CA GLN A 410 -8.98 8.52 -6.21
C GLN A 410 -9.62 9.91 -6.00
N ARG A 411 -9.56 10.45 -4.78
CA ARG A 411 -10.28 11.69 -4.41
C ARG A 411 -9.33 12.85 -4.09
N PRO A 412 -9.68 14.10 -4.43
CA PRO A 412 -8.86 15.27 -4.09
C PRO A 412 -8.52 15.39 -2.61
N GLU A 413 -9.46 15.05 -1.72
CA GLU A 413 -9.27 15.13 -0.26
C GLU A 413 -8.18 14.15 0.22
N GLN A 414 -8.06 12.99 -0.43
CA GLN A 414 -7.01 12.02 -0.14
C GLN A 414 -5.62 12.57 -0.50
N ILE A 415 -5.52 13.29 -1.61
CA ILE A 415 -4.26 13.94 -2.02
C ILE A 415 -3.94 15.07 -1.04
N LYS A 416 -4.91 15.95 -0.72
CA LYS A 416 -4.76 17.01 0.30
C LYS A 416 -4.24 16.46 1.63
N PHE A 417 -4.79 15.33 2.06
CA PHE A 417 -4.40 14.69 3.30
C PHE A 417 -2.95 14.20 3.31
N VAL A 418 -2.40 13.78 2.17
CA VAL A 418 -0.96 13.46 2.06
C VAL A 418 -0.11 14.72 2.27
N TYR A 419 -0.47 15.85 1.66
CA TYR A 419 0.23 17.13 1.87
C TYR A 419 0.22 17.54 3.34
N SER A 420 -0.95 17.54 3.98
CA SER A 420 -1.06 17.98 5.38
C SER A 420 -0.35 17.01 6.34
N SER A 421 -0.48 15.70 6.12
CA SER A 421 0.19 14.68 6.95
C SER A 421 1.72 14.76 6.82
N LEU A 422 2.24 14.95 5.61
CA LEU A 422 3.68 15.11 5.39
C LEU A 422 4.19 16.40 6.05
N ALA A 423 3.47 17.52 5.91
CA ALA A 423 3.84 18.77 6.55
C ALA A 423 3.89 18.63 8.08
N ALA A 424 2.88 18.00 8.68
CA ALA A 424 2.85 17.72 10.12
C ALA A 424 4.07 16.91 10.57
N ALA A 425 4.41 15.86 9.80
CA ALA A 425 5.54 15.00 10.11
C ALA A 425 6.90 15.71 9.99
N LEU A 426 7.08 16.55 8.96
CA LEU A 426 8.31 17.33 8.75
C LEU A 426 8.53 18.38 9.84
N ILE A 427 7.48 19.12 10.20
CA ILE A 427 7.52 20.11 11.29
C ILE A 427 7.90 19.42 12.59
N ARG A 428 7.26 18.30 12.91
CA ARG A 428 7.57 17.52 14.12
C ARG A 428 9.01 17.04 14.13
N LYS A 429 9.50 16.50 13.01
CA LYS A 429 10.89 16.04 12.87
C LYS A 429 11.89 17.18 13.13
N ALA A 430 11.64 18.37 12.59
CA ALA A 430 12.50 19.53 12.80
C ALA A 430 12.50 19.98 14.27
N SER A 431 11.34 19.97 14.94
CA SER A 431 11.23 20.36 16.35
C SER A 431 11.82 19.33 17.33
N SER A 432 11.94 18.05 16.95
CA SER A 432 12.56 17.02 17.81
C SER A 432 14.09 17.10 17.92
N GLY A 433 14.75 18.01 17.16
CA GLY A 433 16.20 18.14 17.12
C GLY A 433 16.92 16.88 16.60
N PRO A 434 18.24 16.93 16.35
CA PRO A 434 19.02 15.71 16.16
C PRO A 434 19.02 14.94 17.49
N SER A 435 18.25 13.87 17.59
CA SER A 435 18.35 12.90 18.67
C SER A 435 19.82 12.50 18.84
N ALA A 436 20.30 12.51 20.08
CA ALA A 436 21.61 12.04 20.49
C ALA A 436 21.78 10.54 20.21
N ALA A 437 21.91 10.16 18.94
CA ALA A 437 22.27 8.83 18.49
C ALA A 437 23.79 8.75 18.35
N SER A 438 24.49 8.88 19.48
CA SER A 438 25.92 8.58 19.64
C SER A 438 26.27 8.66 21.14
N SER A 439 25.75 7.74 21.94
CA SER A 439 26.40 7.28 23.18
C SER A 439 25.58 6.17 23.82
N LYS A 440 25.90 4.93 23.46
CA LYS A 440 26.22 3.83 24.38
C LYS A 440 26.59 2.58 23.60
#